data_AF-A0AAD7ZQE1-F1
#
_entry.id   AF-A0AAD7ZQE1-F1
#
_cell.length_a   1.000
_cell.length_b   1.000
_cell.length_c   1.000
_cell.angle_alpha   90.00
_cell.angle_beta   90.00
_cell.angle_gamma   90.00
#
_symmetry.space_group_name_H-M   'P 1'
#
loop_
_entity.id
_entity.type
_entity.pdbx_description
1 polymer ?
#
loop_
_entity_poly.entity_id
_entity_poly.type
_entity_poly.pdbx_seq_one_letter_code
_entity_poly.pdbx_strand_id
1 'polypeptide(L)'
;MTPNSTFVVYRKAFCRLLPMEYADKGVTKDGFPVFWFRFPDNVFDSPDKNPENSCYCRPEVAPCLLSGLADITPCYYSIPLALSRPHFFKGDPRLYETIEGMNPNASKHESMIAVQPDLGLPMRGHSRMQLNLVIHNTRLNPRTARFNNRTLPIFWIDWYFDLPTVVYRLFYLVLFICPVLQTALTVFFATLGTLLLGLAACSFSRKNTAVATKILNKSQHLLEKNTGEQLLARAQKVHIANK
;
A
#
# COMPACT_ATOMS: atom_id res chain seq x y z
N MET A 1 1.25 -0.28 1.50
CA MET A 1 2.01 0.99 1.40
C MET A 1 2.32 1.48 2.79
N THR A 2 3.50 2.07 2.97
CA THR A 2 3.97 2.61 4.26
C THR A 2 4.12 4.13 4.16
N PRO A 3 4.15 4.87 5.29
CA PRO A 3 4.38 6.32 5.27
C PRO A 3 5.72 6.75 4.64
N ASN A 4 6.70 5.84 4.53
CA ASN A 4 7.97 6.10 3.85
C ASN A 4 7.98 5.64 2.38
N SER A 5 6.86 5.14 1.85
CA SER A 5 6.80 4.71 0.46
C SER A 5 6.70 5.92 -0.46
N THR A 6 7.49 5.92 -1.53
CA THR A 6 7.31 6.81 -2.68
C THR A 6 6.89 5.95 -3.87
N PHE A 7 6.13 6.54 -4.79
CA PHE A 7 5.84 5.88 -6.06
C PHE A 7 5.94 6.91 -7.18
N VAL A 8 6.12 6.42 -8.40
CA VAL A 8 6.36 7.26 -9.56
C VAL A 8 5.14 7.20 -10.48
N VAL A 9 4.69 8.37 -10.93
CA VAL A 9 3.61 8.51 -11.90
C VAL A 9 4.22 8.88 -13.24
N TYR A 10 3.87 8.10 -14.26
CA TYR A 10 4.15 8.42 -15.66
C TYR A 10 2.85 8.74 -16.39
N ARG A 11 2.80 9.90 -17.03
CA ARG A 11 1.78 10.26 -18.00
C ARG A 11 2.50 10.79 -19.23
N LYS A 12 2.06 10.38 -20.42
CA LYS A 12 2.59 10.92 -21.69
C LYS A 12 2.61 12.45 -21.71
N ALA A 13 1.59 13.06 -21.10
CA ALA A 13 1.47 14.51 -21.06
C ALA A 13 2.50 15.22 -20.17
N PHE A 14 3.07 14.53 -19.18
CA PHE A 14 4.04 15.12 -18.26
C PHE A 14 5.47 15.03 -18.77
N CYS A 15 5.73 14.24 -19.82
CA CYS A 15 7.05 14.06 -20.43
C CYS A 15 8.16 13.53 -19.53
N ARG A 16 7.85 13.20 -18.29
CA ARG A 16 8.79 12.66 -17.33
C ARG A 16 8.08 11.86 -16.25
N LEU A 17 8.90 11.10 -15.54
CA LEU A 17 8.54 10.41 -14.32
C LEU A 17 8.41 11.43 -13.19
N LEU A 18 7.24 11.49 -12.55
CA LEU A 18 7.02 12.37 -11.41
C LEU A 18 6.87 11.54 -10.14
N PRO A 19 7.77 11.69 -9.15
CA PRO A 19 7.62 11.03 -7.87
C PRO A 19 6.43 11.63 -7.09
N MET A 20 5.78 10.77 -6.31
CA MET A 20 4.74 11.10 -5.35
C MET A 20 5.25 10.71 -3.96
N GLU A 21 5.19 11.63 -3.03
CA GLU A 21 5.60 11.44 -1.63
C GLU A 21 4.38 11.40 -0.71
N TYR A 22 4.52 10.67 0.38
CA TYR A 22 3.52 10.67 1.45
C TYR A 22 3.38 12.08 2.04
N ALA A 23 2.13 12.54 2.14
CA ALA A 23 1.79 13.84 2.70
C ALA A 23 1.20 13.68 4.10
N ASP A 24 0.13 12.88 4.22
CA ASP A 24 -0.61 12.74 5.48
C ASP A 24 -1.45 11.45 5.51
N LYS A 25 -1.89 11.05 6.70
CA LYS A 25 -2.89 10.00 6.92
C LYS A 25 -4.26 10.63 7.04
N GLY A 26 -5.27 9.95 6.52
CA GLY A 26 -6.64 10.43 6.62
C GLY A 26 -7.65 9.30 6.57
N VAL A 27 -8.91 9.67 6.70
CA VAL A 27 -10.05 8.79 6.49
C VAL A 27 -10.92 9.42 5.42
N THR A 28 -11.36 8.64 4.44
CA THR A 28 -12.30 9.14 3.43
C THR A 28 -13.67 9.41 4.07
N LYS A 29 -14.53 10.16 3.39
CA LYS A 29 -15.91 10.37 3.86
C LYS A 29 -16.67 9.06 4.07
N ASP A 30 -16.29 8.02 3.32
CA ASP A 30 -16.86 6.69 3.35
C ASP A 30 -16.21 5.76 4.39
N GLY A 31 -15.31 6.27 5.24
CA GLY A 31 -14.74 5.55 6.38
C GLY A 31 -13.50 4.70 6.07
N PHE A 32 -12.92 4.80 4.87
CA PHE A 32 -11.70 4.05 4.54
C PHE A 32 -10.45 4.77 5.02
N PRO A 33 -9.52 4.09 5.72
CA PRO A 33 -8.22 4.65 6.04
C PRO A 33 -7.40 4.81 4.74
N VAL A 34 -6.83 5.98 4.54
CA VAL A 34 -6.05 6.33 3.34
C VAL A 34 -4.79 7.09 3.70
N PHE A 35 -3.79 6.95 2.83
CA PHE A 35 -2.62 7.80 2.81
C PHE A 35 -2.73 8.77 1.64
N TRP A 36 -2.60 10.06 1.94
CA TRP A 36 -2.55 11.12 0.96
C TRP A 36 -1.14 11.24 0.44
N PHE A 37 -1.00 11.25 -0.89
CA PHE A 37 0.25 11.47 -1.58
C PHE A 37 0.17 12.73 -2.41
N ARG A 38 1.27 13.47 -2.48
CA ARG A 38 1.41 14.70 -3.28
C ARG A 38 2.72 14.68 -4.06
N PHE A 39 2.85 15.56 -5.04
CA PHE A 39 4.15 15.79 -5.66
C PHE A 39 5.08 16.52 -4.68
N PRO A 40 6.36 16.12 -4.58
CA PRO A 40 7.36 16.88 -3.83
C PRO A 40 7.42 18.34 -4.30
N ASP A 41 7.76 19.23 -3.38
CA ASP A 41 7.76 20.67 -3.67
C ASP A 41 8.86 21.07 -4.64
N ASN A 42 10.00 20.39 -4.57
CA ASN A 42 11.14 20.59 -5.46
C ASN A 42 11.01 19.89 -6.83
N VAL A 43 9.89 19.22 -7.12
CA VAL A 43 9.77 18.41 -8.34
C VAL A 43 9.92 19.28 -9.59
N PHE A 44 9.40 20.51 -9.58
CA PHE A 44 9.44 21.46 -10.71
C PHE A 44 10.52 22.54 -10.55
N ASP A 45 11.42 22.39 -9.59
CA ASP A 45 12.48 23.39 -9.35
C ASP A 45 13.55 23.37 -10.45
N SER A 46 14.16 24.53 -10.67
CA SER A 46 15.27 24.66 -11.61
C SER A 46 16.51 23.91 -11.09
N PRO A 47 17.46 23.54 -11.97
CA PRO A 47 18.68 22.83 -11.57
C PRO A 47 19.48 23.53 -10.46
N ASP A 48 19.42 24.85 -10.39
CA ASP A 48 20.09 25.65 -9.35
C ASP A 48 19.57 25.34 -7.94
N LYS A 49 18.28 25.02 -7.82
CA LYS A 49 17.64 24.66 -6.53
C LYS A 49 17.57 23.16 -6.32
N ASN A 50 17.38 22.41 -7.39
CA ASN A 50 17.31 20.95 -7.36
C ASN A 50 18.23 20.34 -8.45
N PRO A 51 19.48 19.98 -8.10
CA PRO A 51 20.45 19.42 -9.04
C PRO A 51 19.99 18.14 -9.76
N GLU A 52 19.07 17.37 -9.14
CA GLU A 52 18.45 16.18 -9.75
C GLU A 52 17.68 16.52 -11.03
N ASN A 53 17.19 17.76 -11.16
CA ASN A 53 16.48 18.23 -12.35
C ASN A 53 17.40 18.73 -13.47
N SER A 54 18.73 18.68 -13.29
CA SER A 54 19.72 19.11 -14.29
C SER A 54 19.49 18.46 -15.65
N CYS A 55 19.13 17.18 -15.70
CA CYS A 55 18.85 16.44 -16.93
C CYS A 55 17.67 17.02 -17.76
N TYR A 56 16.77 17.77 -17.13
CA TYR A 56 15.62 18.40 -17.79
C TYR A 56 15.90 19.79 -18.33
N CYS A 57 17.05 20.39 -17.96
CA CYS A 57 17.53 21.60 -18.60
C CYS A 57 18.68 21.28 -19.56
N ARG A 58 18.59 21.76 -20.79
CA ARG A 58 19.67 21.69 -21.78
C ARG A 58 20.09 23.10 -22.18
N PRO A 59 21.00 23.74 -21.42
CA PRO A 59 21.41 25.12 -21.67
C PRO A 59 22.06 25.30 -23.05
N GLU A 60 22.52 24.22 -23.68
CA GLU A 60 23.05 24.22 -25.05
C GLU A 60 21.97 24.53 -26.10
N VAL A 61 20.70 24.23 -25.77
CA VAL A 61 19.55 24.41 -26.68
C VAL A 61 18.76 25.67 -26.31
N ALA A 62 18.44 25.85 -25.02
CA ALA A 62 17.65 26.97 -24.54
C ALA A 62 17.98 27.29 -23.07
N PRO A 63 17.79 28.54 -22.62
CA PRO A 63 17.92 28.90 -21.21
C PRO A 63 17.01 28.06 -20.32
N CYS A 64 17.51 27.64 -19.16
CA CYS A 64 16.70 26.90 -18.18
C CYS A 64 15.47 27.70 -17.76
N LEU A 65 14.35 27.01 -17.59
CA LEU A 65 13.13 27.61 -17.08
C LEU A 65 13.26 27.94 -15.58
N LEU A 66 12.46 28.90 -15.14
CA LEU A 66 12.36 29.27 -13.72
C LEU A 66 11.81 28.11 -12.88
N SER A 67 12.16 28.11 -11.59
CA SER A 67 11.60 27.13 -10.65
C SER A 67 10.07 27.17 -10.63
N GLY A 68 9.43 26.01 -10.59
CA GLY A 68 7.98 25.86 -10.73
C GLY A 68 7.51 25.53 -12.15
N LEU A 69 8.42 25.46 -13.13
CA LEU A 69 8.14 25.07 -14.51
C LEU A 69 8.85 23.76 -14.89
N ALA A 70 8.12 22.83 -15.50
CA ALA A 70 8.68 21.68 -16.21
C ALA A 70 8.59 21.90 -17.71
N ASP A 71 9.73 21.87 -18.39
CA ASP A 71 9.78 21.94 -19.85
C ASP A 71 9.22 20.65 -20.48
N ILE A 72 8.25 20.80 -21.37
CA ILE A 72 7.66 19.70 -22.15
C ILE A 72 7.80 19.93 -23.67
N THR A 73 8.54 20.96 -24.08
CA THR A 73 8.81 21.31 -25.47
C THR A 73 9.25 20.12 -26.33
N PRO A 74 10.20 19.26 -25.87
CA PRO A 74 10.67 18.14 -26.69
C PRO A 74 9.60 17.09 -27.04
N CYS A 75 8.53 16.99 -26.26
CA CYS A 75 7.47 16.01 -26.50
C CYS A 75 6.36 16.52 -27.41
N TYR A 76 6.20 17.84 -27.49
CA TYR A 76 5.05 18.49 -28.11
C TYR A 76 5.47 19.24 -29.36
N TYR A 77 6.09 18.53 -30.30
CA TYR A 77 6.46 19.06 -31.62
C TYR A 77 7.31 20.34 -31.57
N SER A 78 8.16 20.48 -30.54
CA SER A 78 8.99 21.67 -30.30
C SER A 78 8.20 22.97 -30.06
N ILE A 79 6.91 22.88 -29.71
CA ILE A 79 6.13 24.03 -29.24
C ILE A 79 6.62 24.37 -27.83
N PRO A 80 6.97 25.63 -27.52
CA PRO A 80 7.61 26.00 -26.26
C PRO A 80 6.61 25.99 -25.10
N LEU A 81 6.29 24.80 -24.61
CA LEU A 81 5.28 24.54 -23.59
C LEU A 81 5.95 24.14 -22.28
N ALA A 82 5.39 24.63 -21.17
CA ALA A 82 5.81 24.24 -19.83
C ALA A 82 4.63 23.90 -18.93
N LEU A 83 4.79 22.86 -18.10
CA LEU A 83 3.84 22.51 -17.05
C LEU A 83 4.20 23.22 -15.75
N SER A 84 3.17 23.63 -15.00
CA SER A 84 3.32 24.15 -13.64
C SER A 84 2.17 23.70 -12.76
N ARG A 85 2.25 24.00 -11.46
CA ARG A 85 1.07 23.93 -10.59
C ARG A 85 0.13 25.12 -10.92
N PRO A 86 -1.20 24.99 -10.74
CA PRO A 86 -2.14 26.07 -11.02
C PRO A 86 -1.79 27.38 -10.30
N HIS A 87 -1.99 28.49 -11.01
CA HIS A 87 -1.57 29.85 -10.61
C HIS A 87 -0.11 29.94 -10.16
N PHE A 88 0.75 29.10 -10.73
CA PHE A 88 2.18 29.01 -10.37
C PHE A 88 2.41 28.75 -8.88
N PHE A 89 1.51 28.00 -8.22
CA PHE A 89 1.66 27.63 -6.82
C PHE A 89 3.01 26.95 -6.55
N LYS A 90 3.75 27.41 -5.53
CA LYS A 90 5.14 27.02 -5.21
C LYS A 90 6.18 27.26 -6.33
N GLY A 91 5.84 28.08 -7.33
CA GLY A 91 6.78 28.54 -8.35
C GLY A 91 7.55 29.81 -7.95
N ASP A 92 8.51 30.19 -8.79
CA ASP A 92 9.26 31.44 -8.66
C ASP A 92 8.31 32.66 -8.72
N PRO A 93 8.44 33.65 -7.81
CA PRO A 93 7.59 34.84 -7.78
C PRO A 93 7.49 35.58 -9.12
N ARG A 94 8.58 35.60 -9.90
CA ARG A 94 8.62 36.25 -11.22
C ARG A 94 7.59 35.71 -12.21
N LEU A 95 7.12 34.47 -12.01
CA LEU A 95 6.11 33.83 -12.87
C LEU A 95 4.73 34.43 -12.71
N TYR A 96 4.35 34.82 -11.50
CA TYR A 96 2.99 35.33 -11.22
C TYR A 96 2.95 36.83 -10.94
N GLU A 97 4.04 37.46 -10.51
CA GLU A 97 4.10 38.92 -10.31
C GLU A 97 3.90 39.70 -11.62
N THR A 98 4.24 39.09 -12.76
CA THR A 98 4.12 39.72 -14.08
C THR A 98 2.74 39.56 -14.72
N ILE A 99 1.81 38.84 -14.06
CA ILE A 99 0.50 38.49 -14.60
C ILE A 99 -0.59 38.78 -13.56
N GLU A 100 -1.51 39.68 -13.90
CA GLU A 100 -2.67 39.98 -13.08
C GLU A 100 -3.64 38.77 -13.01
N GLY A 101 -4.28 38.56 -11.85
CA GLY A 101 -5.25 37.47 -11.65
C GLY A 101 -4.67 36.15 -11.14
N MET A 102 -3.36 36.08 -10.87
CA MET A 102 -2.74 34.92 -10.24
C MET A 102 -2.96 34.93 -8.72
N ASN A 103 -3.57 33.87 -8.16
CA ASN A 103 -3.82 33.73 -6.73
C ASN A 103 -3.47 32.31 -6.25
N PRO A 104 -2.18 31.98 -6.07
CA PRO A 104 -1.75 30.64 -5.66
C PRO A 104 -2.31 30.25 -4.28
N ASN A 105 -2.98 29.10 -4.20
CA ASN A 105 -3.59 28.61 -2.97
C ASN A 105 -3.41 27.09 -2.84
N ALA A 106 -2.87 26.62 -1.72
CA ALA A 106 -2.60 25.20 -1.49
C ALA A 106 -3.85 24.32 -1.61
N SER A 107 -4.97 24.73 -1.00
CA SER A 107 -6.21 23.93 -1.00
C SER A 107 -6.79 23.72 -2.41
N LYS A 108 -6.59 24.70 -3.30
CA LYS A 108 -7.14 24.70 -4.67
C LYS A 108 -6.16 24.22 -5.72
N HIS A 109 -4.85 24.39 -5.51
CA HIS A 109 -3.84 24.22 -6.56
C HIS A 109 -2.83 23.11 -6.24
N GLU A 110 -2.90 22.47 -5.08
CA GLU A 110 -2.13 21.27 -4.81
C GLU A 110 -2.78 20.03 -5.46
N SER A 111 -1.94 19.14 -5.98
CA SER A 111 -2.37 17.82 -6.46
C SER A 111 -2.21 16.80 -5.33
N MET A 112 -3.26 16.04 -5.06
CA MET A 112 -3.27 15.02 -4.01
C MET A 112 -4.02 13.78 -4.46
N ILE A 113 -3.50 12.61 -4.08
CA ILE A 113 -4.12 11.31 -4.36
C ILE A 113 -4.24 10.55 -3.04
N ALA A 114 -5.45 10.12 -2.70
CA ALA A 114 -5.71 9.22 -1.59
C ALA A 114 -5.53 7.78 -2.05
N VAL A 115 -4.66 7.04 -1.37
CA VAL A 115 -4.36 5.63 -1.66
C VAL A 115 -4.67 4.79 -0.43
N GLN A 116 -5.40 3.68 -0.62
CA GLN A 116 -5.68 2.73 0.44
C GLN A 116 -4.40 1.92 0.74
N PRO A 117 -3.96 1.86 2.02
CA PRO A 117 -2.63 1.37 2.35
C PRO A 117 -2.44 -0.13 2.17
N ASP A 118 -3.44 -0.97 2.40
CA ASP A 118 -3.30 -2.43 2.38
C ASP A 118 -3.22 -2.99 0.96
N LEU A 119 -4.03 -2.45 0.05
CA LEU A 119 -4.14 -2.88 -1.35
C LEU A 119 -3.37 -1.97 -2.31
N GLY A 120 -2.95 -0.78 -1.88
CA GLY A 120 -2.29 0.21 -2.75
C GLY A 120 -3.21 0.83 -3.80
N LEU A 121 -4.53 0.80 -3.57
CA LEU A 121 -5.52 1.24 -4.56
C LEU A 121 -5.83 2.74 -4.43
N PRO A 122 -5.82 3.51 -5.53
CA PRO A 122 -6.21 4.91 -5.50
C PRO A 122 -7.73 5.01 -5.30
N MET A 123 -8.14 5.70 -4.23
CA MET A 123 -9.54 5.83 -3.82
C MET A 123 -10.18 7.09 -4.40
N ARG A 124 -9.45 8.21 -4.31
CA ARG A 124 -9.89 9.52 -4.81
C ARG A 124 -8.67 10.38 -5.05
N GLY A 125 -8.75 11.32 -5.97
CA GLY A 125 -7.66 12.29 -6.11
C GLY A 125 -7.98 13.44 -7.02
N HIS A 126 -7.15 14.47 -6.89
CA HIS A 126 -7.11 15.64 -7.73
C HIS A 126 -5.69 15.75 -8.30
N SER A 127 -5.56 15.67 -9.61
CA SER A 127 -4.32 15.94 -10.32
C SER A 127 -4.47 17.25 -11.07
N ARG A 128 -3.96 18.31 -10.47
CA ARG A 128 -4.11 19.70 -10.92
C ARG A 128 -2.83 20.21 -11.53
N MET A 129 -2.89 20.58 -12.81
CA MET A 129 -1.74 21.03 -13.58
C MET A 129 -2.13 22.21 -14.46
N GLN A 130 -1.17 23.08 -14.72
CA GLN A 130 -1.33 24.24 -15.59
C GLN A 130 -0.41 24.13 -16.80
N LEU A 131 -0.95 24.43 -17.96
CA LEU A 131 -0.21 24.51 -19.21
C LEU A 131 0.14 25.97 -19.49
N ASN A 132 1.42 26.21 -19.79
CA ASN A 132 1.96 27.53 -20.03
C ASN A 132 2.71 27.57 -21.36
N LEU A 133 2.64 28.71 -22.03
CA LEU A 133 3.45 29.03 -23.21
C LEU A 133 4.67 29.84 -22.78
N VAL A 134 5.86 29.32 -23.04
CA VAL A 134 7.12 30.02 -22.78
C VAL A 134 7.49 30.81 -24.03
N ILE A 135 7.50 32.13 -23.92
CA ILE A 135 7.81 33.00 -25.06
C ILE A 135 9.26 33.45 -24.95
N HIS A 136 10.11 32.87 -25.78
CA HIS A 136 11.49 33.33 -25.95
C HIS A 136 11.55 34.65 -26.74
N ASN A 137 12.71 35.29 -26.76
CA ASN A 137 12.90 36.57 -27.43
C ASN A 137 12.65 36.48 -28.95
N THR A 138 11.52 37.00 -29.40
CA THR A 138 11.16 37.10 -30.83
C THR A 138 11.63 38.43 -31.40
N ARG A 139 12.37 38.38 -32.53
CA ARG A 139 12.86 39.58 -33.25
C ARG A 139 12.06 39.92 -34.51
N LEU A 140 11.31 38.96 -35.03
CA LEU A 140 10.68 39.07 -36.36
C LEU A 140 9.31 39.76 -36.35
N ASN A 141 8.62 39.79 -35.20
CA ASN A 141 7.29 40.38 -35.11
C ASN A 141 7.20 41.39 -33.94
N PRO A 142 7.05 42.69 -34.20
CA PRO A 142 7.00 43.71 -33.15
C PRO A 142 5.75 43.56 -32.25
N ARG A 143 4.68 42.92 -32.73
CA ARG A 143 3.47 42.69 -31.91
C ARG A 143 3.69 41.64 -30.81
N THR A 144 4.60 40.69 -31.00
CA THR A 144 4.92 39.66 -30.00
C THR A 144 6.04 40.10 -29.06
N ALA A 145 6.77 41.17 -29.41
CA ALA A 145 7.90 41.66 -28.61
C ALA A 145 7.52 42.00 -27.16
N ARG A 146 6.28 42.47 -26.91
CA ARG A 146 5.76 42.77 -25.57
C ARG A 146 5.68 41.53 -24.64
N PHE A 147 5.68 40.33 -25.21
CA PHE A 147 5.62 39.07 -24.47
C PHE A 147 6.96 38.35 -24.40
N ASN A 148 8.02 38.94 -24.94
CA ASN A 148 9.35 38.34 -24.93
C ASN A 148 9.81 38.06 -23.49
N ASN A 149 10.40 36.88 -23.29
CA ASN A 149 10.90 36.38 -22.00
C ASN A 149 9.82 36.29 -20.92
N ARG A 150 8.57 36.00 -21.30
CA ARG A 150 7.46 35.77 -20.37
C ARG A 150 6.86 34.38 -20.55
N THR A 151 6.36 33.83 -19.46
CA THR A 151 5.61 32.58 -19.45
C THR A 151 4.14 32.90 -19.29
N LEU A 152 3.35 32.66 -20.35
CA LEU A 152 1.92 32.95 -20.34
C LEU A 152 1.13 31.70 -19.95
N PRO A 153 0.31 31.74 -18.88
CA PRO A 153 -0.59 30.66 -18.55
C PRO A 153 -1.72 30.60 -19.58
N ILE A 154 -1.97 29.42 -20.14
CA ILE A 154 -3.02 29.22 -21.13
C ILE A 154 -4.30 28.78 -20.42
N PHE A 155 -4.21 27.64 -19.71
CA PHE A 155 -5.28 27.09 -18.90
C PHE A 155 -4.70 26.16 -17.84
N TRP A 156 -5.49 25.85 -16.81
CA TRP A 156 -5.21 24.77 -15.88
C TRP A 156 -6.38 23.78 -15.87
N ILE A 157 -6.07 22.53 -15.54
CA ILE A 157 -7.03 21.44 -15.53
C ILE A 157 -6.96 20.76 -14.16
N ASP A 158 -8.13 20.45 -13.60
CA ASP A 158 -8.28 19.53 -12.48
C ASP A 158 -8.74 18.16 -13.00
N TRP A 159 -7.82 17.20 -13.04
CA TRP A 159 -8.18 15.81 -13.24
C TRP A 159 -8.63 15.21 -11.92
N TYR A 160 -9.93 15.21 -11.74
CA TYR A 160 -10.58 14.60 -10.59
C TYR A 160 -10.97 13.15 -10.89
N PHE A 161 -10.71 12.26 -9.95
CA PHE A 161 -11.28 10.92 -9.97
C PHE A 161 -11.84 10.54 -8.60
N ASP A 162 -12.93 9.79 -8.63
CA ASP A 162 -13.61 9.23 -7.48
C ASP A 162 -14.24 7.91 -7.87
N LEU A 163 -14.27 6.97 -6.94
CA LEU A 163 -14.77 5.64 -7.25
C LEU A 163 -16.31 5.64 -7.31
N PRO A 164 -16.92 4.86 -8.22
CA PRO A 164 -18.36 4.64 -8.19
C PRO A 164 -18.77 3.91 -6.91
N THR A 165 -20.00 4.13 -6.44
CA THR A 165 -20.55 3.50 -5.24
C THR A 165 -20.49 1.96 -5.27
N VAL A 166 -20.65 1.36 -6.46
CA VAL A 166 -20.55 -0.10 -6.63
C VAL A 166 -19.14 -0.60 -6.32
N VAL A 167 -18.12 0.13 -6.76
CA VAL A 167 -16.71 -0.21 -6.50
C VAL A 167 -16.38 0.00 -5.03
N TYR A 168 -16.89 1.08 -4.42
CA TYR A 168 -16.76 1.30 -2.97
C TYR A 168 -17.34 0.15 -2.14
N ARG A 169 -18.53 -0.37 -2.51
CA ARG A 169 -19.13 -1.53 -1.83
C ARG A 169 -18.29 -2.79 -1.97
N LEU A 170 -17.72 -3.02 -3.15
CA LEU A 170 -16.80 -4.14 -3.36
C LEU A 170 -15.55 -4.00 -2.48
N PHE A 171 -14.97 -2.81 -2.41
CA PHE A 171 -13.81 -2.56 -1.55
C PHE A 171 -14.16 -2.71 -0.07
N TYR A 172 -15.36 -2.28 0.35
CA TYR A 172 -15.83 -2.51 1.72
C TYR A 172 -15.93 -4.00 2.04
N LEU A 173 -16.53 -4.78 1.12
CA LEU A 173 -16.64 -6.23 1.25
C LEU A 173 -15.25 -6.87 1.40
N VAL A 174 -14.30 -6.50 0.54
CA VAL A 174 -12.96 -7.09 0.51
C VAL A 174 -12.09 -6.66 1.69
N LEU A 175 -12.18 -5.40 2.13
CA LEU A 175 -11.29 -4.85 3.16
C LEU A 175 -11.80 -5.06 4.59
N PHE A 176 -13.12 -5.07 4.80
CA PHE A 176 -13.70 -5.17 6.13
C PHE A 176 -14.40 -6.50 6.37
N ILE A 177 -15.24 -6.97 5.44
CA ILE A 177 -16.08 -8.15 5.67
C ILE A 177 -15.27 -9.44 5.47
N CYS A 178 -14.61 -9.59 4.32
CA CYS A 178 -13.87 -10.80 3.98
C CYS A 178 -12.79 -11.17 5.00
N PRO A 179 -11.94 -10.26 5.51
CA PRO A 179 -10.89 -10.62 6.46
C PRO A 179 -11.46 -11.04 7.82
N VAL A 180 -12.53 -10.38 8.27
CA VAL A 180 -13.23 -10.74 9.51
C VAL A 180 -13.88 -12.11 9.38
N LEU A 181 -14.60 -12.36 8.28
CA LEU A 181 -15.23 -13.65 7.99
C LEU A 181 -14.18 -14.77 7.88
N GLN A 182 -13.10 -14.54 7.15
CA GLN A 182 -12.00 -15.49 7.00
C GLN A 182 -11.39 -15.81 8.37
N THR A 183 -11.06 -14.78 9.16
CA THR A 183 -10.47 -14.97 10.50
C THR A 183 -11.42 -15.74 11.42
N ALA A 184 -12.72 -15.42 11.41
CA ALA A 184 -13.73 -16.12 12.19
C ALA A 184 -13.82 -17.60 11.80
N LEU A 185 -13.87 -17.90 10.50
CA LEU A 185 -13.88 -19.27 10.00
C LEU A 185 -12.58 -20.02 10.34
N THR A 186 -11.42 -19.37 10.21
CA THR A 186 -10.13 -19.97 10.59
C THR A 186 -10.09 -20.33 12.07
N VAL A 187 -10.52 -19.42 12.96
CA VAL A 187 -10.59 -19.67 14.40
C VAL A 187 -11.59 -20.79 14.71
N PHE A 188 -12.76 -20.79 14.05
CA PHE A 188 -13.76 -21.82 14.21
C PHE A 188 -13.23 -23.22 13.83
N PHE A 189 -12.63 -23.36 12.64
CA PHE A 189 -12.08 -24.65 12.22
C PHE A 189 -10.86 -25.09 13.05
N ALA A 190 -10.03 -24.14 13.51
CA ALA A 190 -8.89 -24.45 14.39
C ALA A 190 -9.34 -24.94 15.78
N THR A 191 -10.34 -24.29 16.37
CA THR A 191 -10.90 -24.70 17.67
C THR A 191 -11.64 -26.04 17.58
N LEU A 192 -12.40 -26.26 16.50
CA LEU A 192 -13.04 -27.55 16.25
C LEU A 192 -12.00 -28.66 16.02
N GLY A 193 -10.96 -28.40 15.25
CA GLY A 193 -9.88 -29.36 14.98
C GLY A 193 -9.12 -29.75 16.24
N THR A 194 -8.75 -28.77 17.07
CA THR A 194 -8.07 -29.02 18.36
C THR A 194 -8.95 -29.80 19.35
N LEU A 195 -10.26 -29.50 19.41
CA LEU A 195 -11.21 -30.26 20.22
C LEU A 195 -11.31 -31.72 19.76
N LEU A 196 -11.45 -31.96 18.46
CA LEU A 196 -11.54 -33.32 17.91
C LEU A 196 -10.27 -34.13 18.15
N LEU A 197 -9.09 -33.53 17.98
CA LEU A 197 -7.81 -34.16 18.30
C LEU A 197 -7.68 -34.48 19.80
N GLY A 198 -8.13 -33.58 20.67
CA GLY A 198 -8.16 -33.79 22.12
C GLY A 198 -9.08 -34.96 22.52
N LEU A 199 -10.27 -35.03 21.92
CA LEU A 199 -11.20 -36.15 22.13
C LEU A 199 -10.63 -37.48 21.61
N ALA A 200 -10.00 -37.46 20.43
CA ALA A 200 -9.34 -38.64 19.88
C ALA A 200 -8.21 -39.14 20.79
N ALA A 201 -7.32 -38.25 21.23
CA ALA A 201 -6.22 -38.58 22.15
C ALA A 201 -6.73 -39.11 23.51
N CYS A 202 -7.77 -38.50 24.07
CA CYS A 202 -8.42 -38.98 25.30
C CYS A 202 -9.02 -40.37 25.11
N SER A 203 -9.73 -40.60 23.99
CA SER A 203 -10.34 -41.90 23.69
C SER A 203 -9.30 -42.99 23.48
N PHE A 204 -8.17 -42.68 22.82
CA PHE A 204 -7.06 -43.58 22.60
C PHE A 204 -6.34 -43.92 23.92
N SER A 205 -6.08 -42.91 24.75
CA SER A 205 -5.50 -43.09 26.07
C SER A 205 -6.39 -43.97 26.96
N ARG A 206 -7.71 -43.70 27.00
CA ARG A 206 -8.67 -44.54 27.76
C ARG A 206 -8.71 -45.98 27.26
N LYS A 207 -8.69 -46.21 25.94
CA LYS A 207 -8.61 -47.57 25.37
C LYS A 207 -7.32 -48.27 25.77
N ASN A 208 -6.17 -47.60 25.66
CA ASN A 208 -4.88 -48.17 26.06
C ASN A 208 -4.82 -48.48 27.56
N THR A 209 -5.30 -47.58 28.43
CA THR A 209 -5.37 -47.84 29.87
C THR A 209 -6.30 -49.02 30.17
N ALA A 210 -7.49 -49.08 29.55
CA ALA A 210 -8.42 -50.20 29.75
C ALA A 210 -7.82 -51.55 29.31
N VAL A 211 -7.09 -51.58 28.19
CA VAL A 211 -6.39 -52.78 27.71
C VAL A 211 -5.25 -53.16 28.67
N ALA A 212 -4.45 -52.20 29.13
CA ALA A 212 -3.37 -52.43 30.08
C ALA A 212 -3.88 -52.99 31.41
N THR A 213 -4.96 -52.44 31.98
CA THR A 213 -5.58 -52.95 33.21
C THR A 213 -6.09 -54.38 33.03
N LYS A 214 -6.67 -54.70 31.87
CA LYS A 214 -7.18 -56.05 31.58
C LYS A 214 -6.03 -57.07 31.46
N ILE A 215 -4.89 -56.68 30.89
CA ILE A 215 -3.68 -57.52 30.80
C ILE A 215 -3.08 -57.73 32.19
N LEU A 216 -2.96 -56.67 33.01
CA LEU A 216 -2.46 -56.73 34.38
C LEU A 216 -3.29 -57.68 35.25
N ASN A 217 -4.62 -57.53 35.27
CA ASN A 217 -5.50 -58.43 36.04
C ASN A 217 -5.39 -59.89 35.58
N LYS A 218 -5.29 -60.13 34.27
CA LYS A 218 -5.11 -61.49 33.73
C LYS A 218 -3.76 -62.07 34.16
N SER A 219 -2.70 -61.27 34.16
CA SER A 219 -1.37 -61.71 34.60
C SER A 219 -1.32 -62.02 36.11
N GLN A 220 -1.96 -61.19 36.96
CA GLN A 220 -2.06 -61.45 38.39
C GLN A 220 -2.84 -62.73 38.70
N HIS A 221 -3.97 -62.95 38.03
CA HIS A 221 -4.75 -64.17 38.21
C HIS A 221 -3.97 -65.43 37.78
N LEU A 222 -3.14 -65.35 36.74
CA LEU A 222 -2.28 -66.47 36.33
C LEU A 222 -1.17 -66.74 37.35
N LEU A 223 -0.61 -65.69 37.96
CA LEU A 223 0.40 -65.81 39.01
C LEU A 223 -0.19 -66.44 40.29
N GLU A 224 -1.35 -65.98 40.76
CA GLU A 224 -2.03 -66.59 41.91
C GLU A 224 -2.35 -68.06 41.68
N LYS A 225 -2.86 -68.41 40.48
CA LYS A 225 -3.16 -69.79 40.12
C LYS A 225 -1.91 -70.68 40.13
N ASN A 226 -0.81 -70.23 39.53
CA ASN A 226 0.46 -70.98 39.54
C ASN A 226 1.03 -71.13 40.95
N THR A 227 0.91 -70.10 41.78
CA THR A 227 1.40 -70.14 43.17
C THR A 227 0.58 -71.12 44.02
N GLY A 228 -0.74 -71.16 43.82
CA GLY A 228 -1.63 -72.13 44.45
C GLY A 228 -1.36 -73.57 44.02
N GLU A 229 -1.14 -73.82 42.73
CA GLU A 229 -0.78 -75.15 42.20
C GLU A 229 0.61 -75.61 42.73
N GLN A 230 1.58 -74.71 42.84
CA GLN A 230 2.89 -75.03 43.43
C GLN A 230 2.82 -75.34 44.94
N LEU A 231 1.99 -74.64 45.70
CA LEU A 231 1.77 -74.89 47.12
C LEU A 231 1.07 -76.24 47.36
N LEU A 232 0.06 -76.57 46.55
CA LEU A 232 -0.61 -77.88 46.58
C LEU A 232 0.36 -79.03 46.25
N ALA A 233 1.20 -78.86 45.23
CA ALA A 233 2.23 -79.86 44.88
C ALA A 233 3.28 -80.04 45.98
N ARG A 234 3.63 -78.97 46.72
CA ARG A 234 4.53 -79.03 47.89
C ARG A 234 3.86 -79.74 49.08
N ALA A 235 2.59 -79.44 49.36
CA ALA A 235 1.84 -80.08 50.45
C ALA A 235 1.68 -81.60 50.21
N GLN A 236 1.41 -82.02 48.97
CA GLN A 236 1.35 -83.44 48.61
C GLN A 236 2.70 -84.14 48.77
N LYS A 237 3.83 -83.50 48.42
CA LYS A 237 5.17 -84.07 48.63
C LYS A 237 5.51 -84.23 50.12
N VAL A 238 5.14 -83.28 50.97
CA VAL A 238 5.35 -83.38 52.44
C VAL A 238 4.50 -84.50 53.03
N HIS A 239 3.27 -84.70 52.55
CA HIS A 239 2.41 -85.77 53.05
C HIS A 239 2.91 -87.18 52.66
N ILE A 240 3.58 -87.31 51.52
CA ILE A 240 4.19 -88.57 51.04
C ILE A 240 5.53 -88.87 51.73
N ALA A 241 6.28 -87.85 52.17
CA ALA A 241 7.57 -88.02 52.86
C ALA A 241 7.43 -88.38 54.36
N ASN A 242 6.25 -88.26 54.95
CA ASN A 242 5.95 -88.54 56.36
C ASN A 242 5.21 -89.88 56.58
N LYS A 243 5.30 -90.80 55.62
CA LYS A 243 4.72 -92.14 55.66
C LYS A 243 5.78 -93.16 55.28
#